data_AF-A0A3C1DFX4-F1
#
_entry.id   AF-A0A3C1DFX4-F1
#
_cell.length_a   1.000
_cell.length_b   1.000
_cell.length_c   1.000
_cell.angle_alpha   90.00
_cell.angle_beta   90.00
_cell.angle_gamma   90.00
#
_symmetry.space_group_name_H-M   'P 1'
#
loop_
_entity.id
_entity.type
_entity.pdbx_description
1 polymer ?
#
loop_
_entity_poly.entity_id
_entity_poly.type
_entity_poly.pdbx_seq_one_letter_code
_entity_poly.pdbx_strand_id
1 'polypeptide(L)'
;MQIRGTKNQQVLWANGEMHPEFLESVAARRDSDDRVVLDAVNPSKRLPLKLSVTGYSAQNVAVTPTTKHTLKASYWGPFTRVAQSPKLANIHYLTVTDLDSGESRNVYLRGKEVAQLDSKNRQLGTGDIMRAPDGKASMRLVQRNDNSVYLRIESGSGIREMALGKHTVPYLQLMANGDIWCGVPDPSWRSDTAHRQNDETGKLFLRLTANGDVQIVGERNGLVVWQNGDHLLDF
;
A
#
# COMPACT_ATOMS: atom_id res chain seq x y z
N MET A 1 34.39 24.91 -10.24
CA MET A 1 33.87 25.54 -9.00
C MET A 1 33.38 24.42 -8.09
N GLN A 2 34.15 24.12 -7.04
CA GLN A 2 33.83 23.07 -6.07
C GLN A 2 32.93 23.63 -4.98
N ILE A 3 31.82 22.95 -4.69
CA ILE A 3 31.03 23.16 -3.46
C ILE A 3 30.95 21.80 -2.76
N ARG A 4 31.55 21.70 -1.57
CA ARG A 4 31.31 20.62 -0.61
C ARG A 4 30.24 21.08 0.38
N GLY A 5 29.26 20.20 0.66
CA GLY A 5 28.23 20.35 1.70
C GLY A 5 27.69 18.97 2.09
N THR A 6 27.40 18.78 3.37
CA THR A 6 27.40 17.54 4.17
C THR A 6 26.17 16.60 4.07
N LYS A 7 26.44 15.29 4.18
CA LYS A 7 25.65 14.13 4.65
C LYS A 7 24.12 14.10 4.40
N ASN A 8 23.70 13.08 3.64
CA ASN A 8 22.33 12.58 3.41
C ASN A 8 21.39 13.43 2.54
N GLN A 9 21.92 14.03 1.47
CA GLN A 9 21.10 14.37 0.31
C GLN A 9 21.22 13.24 -0.72
N GLN A 10 20.38 12.21 -0.63
CA GLN A 10 20.07 11.46 -1.84
C GLN A 10 19.30 12.43 -2.74
N VAL A 11 19.95 12.80 -3.84
CA VAL A 11 19.33 13.53 -4.93
C VAL A 11 18.35 12.57 -5.58
N LEU A 12 17.09 12.59 -5.16
CA LEU A 12 16.01 11.73 -5.67
C LEU A 12 15.50 12.16 -7.05
N TRP A 13 16.13 13.19 -7.63
CA TRP A 13 15.83 13.79 -8.93
C TRP A 13 17.14 14.34 -9.51
N ALA A 14 17.76 13.57 -10.40
CA ALA A 14 18.83 14.06 -11.26
C ALA A 14 18.41 13.78 -12.70
N ASN A 15 18.40 14.81 -13.54
CA ASN A 15 18.31 14.68 -15.00
C ASN A 15 17.01 14.10 -15.58
N GLY A 16 15.86 14.25 -14.92
CA GLY A 16 14.55 13.93 -15.52
C GLY A 16 14.17 12.45 -15.54
N GLU A 17 14.92 11.59 -14.86
CA GLU A 17 14.58 10.18 -14.68
C GLU A 17 13.67 9.97 -13.45
N MET A 18 12.54 9.26 -13.61
CA MET A 18 11.71 8.82 -12.49
C MET A 18 12.47 7.85 -11.58
N HIS A 19 12.69 8.25 -10.33
CA HIS A 19 13.32 7.38 -9.32
C HIS A 19 12.43 6.15 -9.04
N PRO A 20 13.00 4.95 -8.83
CA PRO A 20 12.27 3.71 -8.51
C PRO A 20 11.28 3.83 -7.34
N GLU A 21 11.51 4.77 -6.43
CA GLU A 21 10.67 5.00 -5.25
C GLU A 21 9.33 5.68 -5.57
N PHE A 22 9.25 6.55 -6.59
CA PHE A 22 7.96 7.06 -7.09
C PHE A 22 7.16 5.93 -7.76
N LEU A 23 7.88 5.07 -8.47
CA LEU A 23 7.38 3.92 -9.21
C LEU A 23 6.80 2.81 -8.31
N GLU A 24 7.23 2.71 -7.05
CA GLU A 24 6.65 1.84 -6.01
C GLU A 24 5.40 2.43 -5.34
N SER A 25 5.23 3.76 -5.43
CA SER A 25 4.09 4.43 -4.81
C SER A 25 2.83 4.30 -5.67
N VAL A 26 2.94 4.41 -7.00
CA VAL A 26 1.77 4.39 -7.90
C VAL A 26 1.12 3.01 -7.94
N ALA A 27 -0.14 2.93 -7.50
CA ALA A 27 -0.93 1.71 -7.51
C ALA A 27 -2.26 1.93 -8.22
N ALA A 28 -2.66 0.96 -9.04
CA ALA A 28 -3.96 0.93 -9.67
C ALA A 28 -4.72 -0.30 -9.19
N ARG A 29 -5.96 -0.12 -8.74
CA ARG A 29 -6.77 -1.16 -8.09
C ARG A 29 -8.25 -0.99 -8.39
N ARG A 30 -9.06 -1.95 -7.96
CA ARG A 30 -10.53 -1.82 -7.91
C ARG A 30 -10.98 -1.43 -6.50
N ASP A 31 -11.89 -0.48 -6.38
CA ASP A 31 -12.58 -0.16 -5.13
C ASP A 31 -13.79 -1.09 -4.92
N SER A 32 -14.51 -0.90 -3.81
CA SER A 32 -15.68 -1.71 -3.44
C SER A 32 -16.86 -1.60 -4.42
N ASP A 33 -16.88 -0.53 -5.23
CA ASP A 33 -17.88 -0.30 -6.28
C ASP A 33 -17.39 -0.80 -7.64
N ASP A 34 -16.37 -1.67 -7.62
CA ASP A 34 -15.61 -2.19 -8.76
C ASP A 34 -14.81 -1.12 -9.53
N ARG A 35 -14.74 0.13 -9.05
CA ARG A 35 -14.16 1.23 -9.83
C ARG A 35 -12.65 1.16 -9.87
N VAL A 36 -12.07 1.43 -11.03
CA VAL A 36 -10.61 1.52 -11.18
C VAL A 36 -10.15 2.82 -10.54
N VAL A 37 -9.31 2.70 -9.54
CA VAL A 37 -8.71 3.80 -8.78
C VAL A 37 -7.20 3.78 -8.98
N LEU A 38 -6.65 4.94 -9.37
CA LEU A 38 -5.22 5.21 -9.33
C LEU A 38 -4.89 6.01 -8.08
N ASP A 39 -4.02 5.45 -7.26
CA ASP A 39 -3.49 6.04 -6.06
C ASP A 39 -2.00 6.31 -6.25
N ALA A 40 -1.56 7.55 -6.05
CA ALA A 40 -0.14 7.91 -6.17
C ALA A 40 0.30 8.85 -5.04
N VAL A 41 1.59 8.85 -4.74
CA VAL A 41 2.24 9.80 -3.83
C VAL A 41 3.22 10.63 -4.67
N ASN A 42 3.21 11.94 -4.47
CA ASN A 42 4.30 12.79 -4.97
C ASN A 42 5.33 12.93 -3.83
N PRO A 43 6.53 12.31 -3.93
CA PRO A 43 7.57 12.38 -2.92
C PRO A 43 8.42 13.67 -3.02
N SER A 44 8.16 14.54 -4.00
CA SER A 44 8.86 15.80 -4.16
C SER A 44 8.55 16.73 -2.98
N LYS A 45 9.60 17.22 -2.31
CA LYS A 45 9.47 18.21 -1.22
C LYS A 45 9.08 19.61 -1.70
N ARG A 46 9.18 19.91 -2.99
CA ARG A 46 9.21 21.31 -3.46
C ARG A 46 8.31 21.60 -4.65
N LEU A 47 8.03 20.62 -5.52
CA LEU A 47 7.32 20.89 -6.77
C LEU A 47 6.10 19.99 -6.94
N PRO A 48 4.97 20.55 -7.42
CA PRO A 48 3.84 19.74 -7.83
C PRO A 48 4.21 18.89 -9.06
N LEU A 49 3.73 17.65 -9.09
CA LEU A 49 3.92 16.73 -10.20
C LEU A 49 2.68 16.74 -11.09
N LYS A 50 2.87 16.92 -12.39
CA LYS A 50 1.76 16.92 -13.37
C LYS A 50 1.72 15.59 -14.09
N LEU A 51 0.57 14.92 -14.05
CA LEU A 51 0.39 13.59 -14.63
C LEU A 51 -0.71 13.61 -15.68
N SER A 52 -0.56 12.82 -16.74
CA SER A 52 -1.69 12.36 -17.54
C SER A 52 -1.92 10.87 -17.36
N VAL A 53 -3.19 10.48 -17.25
CA VAL A 53 -3.61 9.11 -16.97
C VAL A 53 -4.62 8.66 -18.01
N THR A 54 -4.35 7.50 -18.62
CA THR A 54 -5.20 6.87 -19.63
C THR A 54 -5.35 5.39 -19.32
N GLY A 55 -6.57 4.86 -19.33
CA GLY A 55 -6.86 3.44 -19.13
C GLY A 55 -6.83 2.67 -20.44
N TYR A 56 -6.24 1.48 -20.39
CA TYR A 56 -6.05 0.59 -21.54
C TYR A 56 -6.59 -0.81 -21.27
N SER A 57 -7.09 -1.46 -22.32
CA SER A 57 -7.45 -2.88 -22.29
C SER A 57 -6.24 -3.81 -22.39
N ALA A 58 -6.48 -5.12 -22.22
CA ALA A 58 -5.45 -6.14 -22.39
C ALA A 58 -4.85 -6.16 -23.82
N GLN A 59 -5.58 -5.64 -24.80
CA GLN A 59 -5.14 -5.49 -26.20
C GLN A 59 -4.48 -4.14 -26.48
N ASN A 60 -4.11 -3.37 -25.44
CA ASN A 60 -3.47 -2.05 -25.55
C ASN A 60 -4.32 -1.01 -26.32
N VAL A 61 -5.65 -1.10 -26.19
CA VAL A 61 -6.58 -0.09 -26.73
C VAL A 61 -6.96 0.87 -25.61
N ALA A 62 -6.84 2.18 -25.86
CA ALA A 62 -7.30 3.19 -24.91
C ALA A 62 -8.83 3.10 -24.75
N VAL A 63 -9.28 2.90 -23.52
CA VAL A 63 -10.70 2.69 -23.17
C VAL A 63 -11.27 3.79 -22.28
N THR A 64 -10.43 4.73 -21.82
CA THR A 64 -10.88 5.95 -21.14
C THR A 64 -10.27 7.18 -21.81
N PRO A 65 -10.93 8.36 -21.72
CA PRO A 65 -10.29 9.62 -22.04
C PRO A 65 -9.02 9.83 -21.21
N THR A 66 -8.00 10.43 -21.81
CA THR A 66 -6.82 10.90 -21.08
C THR A 66 -7.23 12.01 -20.12
N THR A 67 -6.92 11.85 -18.86
CA THR A 67 -7.19 12.84 -17.80
C THR A 67 -5.89 13.44 -17.30
N LYS A 68 -5.89 14.74 -16.95
CA LYS A 68 -4.71 15.45 -16.44
C LYS A 68 -4.89 15.77 -14.97
N HIS A 69 -3.85 15.55 -14.18
CA HIS A 69 -3.87 15.68 -12.73
C HIS A 69 -2.64 16.41 -12.21
N THR A 70 -2.77 17.07 -11.07
CA THR A 70 -1.65 17.75 -10.40
C THR A 70 -1.57 17.26 -8.96
N LEU A 71 -0.47 16.59 -8.64
CA LEU A 71 -0.17 16.11 -7.30
C LEU A 71 0.67 17.14 -6.57
N LYS A 72 0.15 17.67 -5.46
CA LYS A 72 0.92 18.61 -4.62
C LYS A 72 2.15 17.92 -4.03
N ALA A 73 3.22 18.70 -3.83
CA ALA A 73 4.42 18.25 -3.16
C ALA A 73 4.07 17.67 -1.78
N SER A 74 4.52 16.45 -1.51
CA SER A 74 4.47 15.85 -0.18
C SER A 74 5.80 15.15 0.05
N TYR A 75 6.33 15.13 1.27
CA TYR A 75 7.61 14.45 1.44
C TYR A 75 7.43 12.95 1.23
N TRP A 76 6.44 12.37 1.90
CA TRP A 76 5.77 11.10 1.66
C TRP A 76 4.44 11.23 2.43
N GLY A 77 3.30 11.27 1.74
CA GLY A 77 1.98 11.60 2.31
C GLY A 77 0.92 10.56 1.97
N PRO A 78 -0.36 10.73 2.39
CA PRO A 78 -1.42 9.80 2.02
C PRO A 78 -1.52 9.72 0.49
N PHE A 79 -1.72 8.51 -0.03
CA PHE A 79 -2.01 8.35 -1.45
C PHE A 79 -3.15 9.29 -1.85
N THR A 80 -2.87 10.15 -2.81
CA THR A 80 -3.90 10.98 -3.39
C THR A 80 -4.58 10.16 -4.46
N ARG A 81 -5.90 10.05 -4.38
CA ARG A 81 -6.70 9.51 -5.47
C ARG A 81 -6.53 10.43 -6.67
N VAL A 82 -5.91 9.92 -7.71
CA VAL A 82 -5.56 10.70 -8.91
C VAL A 82 -6.61 10.50 -9.99
N ALA A 83 -7.04 9.27 -10.22
CA ALA A 83 -8.04 8.97 -11.23
C ALA A 83 -9.04 7.93 -10.73
N GLN A 84 -10.29 8.08 -11.17
CA GLN A 84 -11.35 7.09 -10.97
C GLN A 84 -12.12 6.92 -12.29
N SER A 85 -12.29 5.68 -12.75
CA SER A 85 -13.11 5.37 -13.92
C SER A 85 -14.31 4.52 -13.51
N PRO A 86 -15.55 4.88 -13.89
CA PRO A 86 -16.74 4.10 -13.57
C PRO A 86 -17.04 2.96 -14.58
N LYS A 87 -16.24 2.78 -15.64
CA LYS A 87 -16.44 1.71 -16.66
C LYS A 87 -15.30 0.71 -16.65
N LEU A 88 -15.62 -0.57 -16.39
CA LEU A 88 -14.72 -1.41 -15.59
C LEU A 88 -14.39 -2.79 -16.15
N ALA A 89 -15.16 -3.35 -17.08
CA ALA A 89 -14.84 -4.70 -17.55
C ALA A 89 -13.50 -4.77 -18.31
N ASN A 90 -13.14 -3.68 -19.02
CA ASN A 90 -12.11 -3.73 -20.05
C ASN A 90 -10.85 -2.93 -19.76
N ILE A 91 -10.70 -2.35 -18.55
CA ILE A 91 -9.44 -1.73 -18.16
C ILE A 91 -8.56 -2.82 -17.56
N HIS A 92 -7.35 -2.97 -18.08
CA HIS A 92 -6.34 -3.93 -17.63
C HIS A 92 -5.15 -3.22 -16.97
N TYR A 93 -4.79 -2.04 -17.45
CA TYR A 93 -3.77 -1.19 -16.86
C TYR A 93 -4.07 0.28 -17.15
N LEU A 94 -3.40 1.16 -16.40
CA LEU A 94 -3.37 2.59 -16.64
C LEU A 94 -1.98 2.96 -17.15
N THR A 95 -1.88 3.77 -18.19
CA THR A 95 -0.63 4.47 -18.52
C THR A 95 -0.64 5.80 -17.79
N VAL A 96 0.42 6.04 -17.02
CA VAL A 96 0.67 7.28 -16.32
C VAL A 96 1.88 7.94 -16.95
N THR A 97 1.73 9.18 -17.38
CA THR A 97 2.78 9.98 -18.02
C THR A 97 3.05 11.21 -17.17
N ASP A 98 4.31 11.47 -16.85
CA ASP A 98 4.74 12.75 -16.31
C ASP A 98 4.75 13.78 -17.45
N LEU A 99 4.02 14.88 -17.27
CA LEU A 99 3.88 15.91 -18.29
C LEU A 99 5.10 16.82 -18.39
N ASP A 100 5.94 16.90 -17.35
CA ASP A 100 7.12 17.75 -17.35
C ASP A 100 8.34 17.01 -17.94
N SER A 101 8.49 15.69 -17.69
CA SER A 101 9.58 14.87 -18.28
C SER A 101 9.20 14.14 -19.57
N GLY A 102 7.90 13.86 -19.80
CA GLY A 102 7.40 13.05 -20.91
C GLY A 102 7.51 11.53 -20.67
N GLU A 103 8.13 11.10 -19.57
CA GLU A 103 8.25 9.68 -19.25
C GLU A 103 6.89 9.05 -18.94
N SER A 104 6.67 7.84 -19.45
CA SER A 104 5.40 7.11 -19.33
C SER A 104 5.60 5.71 -18.77
N ARG A 105 4.62 5.21 -18.01
CA ARG A 105 4.64 3.85 -17.48
C ARG A 105 3.26 3.22 -17.42
N ASN A 106 3.22 1.91 -17.66
CA ASN A 106 2.03 1.09 -17.44
C ASN A 106 1.95 0.62 -15.99
N VAL A 107 0.83 0.94 -15.34
CA VAL A 107 0.45 0.53 -13.99
C VAL A 107 -0.68 -0.48 -14.14
N TYR A 108 -0.34 -1.76 -14.02
CA TYR A 108 -1.30 -2.84 -14.13
C TYR A 108 -2.25 -2.83 -12.93
N LEU A 109 -3.53 -3.08 -13.18
CA LEU A 109 -4.50 -3.28 -12.11
C LEU A 109 -4.10 -4.52 -11.33
N ARG A 110 -3.57 -4.32 -10.12
CA ARG A 110 -3.19 -5.40 -9.22
C ARG A 110 -3.73 -5.10 -7.84
N GLY A 111 -4.36 -6.11 -7.26
CA GLY A 111 -4.82 -6.11 -5.89
C GLY A 111 -6.15 -5.41 -5.63
N LYS A 112 -6.62 -5.54 -4.39
CA LYS A 112 -7.87 -5.00 -3.84
C LYS A 112 -7.58 -3.96 -2.75
N GLU A 113 -8.49 -3.01 -2.57
CA GLU A 113 -8.52 -2.21 -1.33
C GLU A 113 -9.37 -2.89 -0.28
N VAL A 114 -8.84 -2.98 0.94
CA VAL A 114 -9.59 -3.45 2.11
C VAL A 114 -9.43 -2.44 3.24
N ALA A 115 -10.51 -2.18 3.99
CA ALA A 115 -10.43 -1.33 5.18
C ALA A 115 -9.88 -2.10 6.39
N GLN A 116 -10.08 -3.42 6.41
CA GLN A 116 -9.65 -4.35 7.46
C GLN A 116 -9.49 -5.76 6.88
N LEU A 117 -8.61 -6.56 7.49
CA LEU A 117 -8.62 -8.01 7.28
C LEU A 117 -9.44 -8.66 8.38
N ASP A 118 -10.51 -9.34 7.98
CA ASP A 118 -11.48 -9.96 8.87
C ASP A 118 -11.93 -11.31 8.29
N SER A 119 -12.96 -11.90 8.89
CA SER A 119 -13.48 -13.19 8.44
C SER A 119 -14.02 -13.21 7.00
N LYS A 120 -14.34 -12.04 6.40
CA LYS A 120 -14.80 -11.86 5.01
C LYS A 120 -13.63 -11.60 4.06
N ASN A 121 -12.63 -10.84 4.50
CA ASN A 121 -11.44 -10.47 3.74
C ASN A 121 -10.18 -11.02 4.41
N ARG A 122 -9.96 -12.34 4.29
CA ARG A 122 -8.94 -13.06 5.07
C ARG A 122 -7.51 -12.90 4.57
N GLN A 123 -7.29 -12.31 3.40
CA GLN A 123 -5.96 -12.27 2.77
C GLN A 123 -5.65 -10.90 2.16
N LEU A 124 -4.38 -10.50 2.27
CA LEU A 124 -3.75 -9.35 1.61
C LEU A 124 -2.54 -9.84 0.80
N GLY A 125 -2.65 -9.85 -0.52
CA GLY A 125 -1.55 -10.20 -1.43
C GLY A 125 -0.63 -9.03 -1.74
N THR A 126 0.49 -9.31 -2.41
CA THR A 126 1.37 -8.28 -2.96
C THR A 126 0.60 -7.38 -3.93
N GLY A 127 0.59 -6.07 -3.66
CA GLY A 127 -0.16 -5.07 -4.44
C GLY A 127 -1.55 -4.74 -3.89
N ASP A 128 -2.09 -5.55 -2.96
CA ASP A 128 -3.27 -5.13 -2.20
C ASP A 128 -2.91 -3.97 -1.26
N ILE A 129 -3.89 -3.12 -0.98
CA ILE A 129 -3.73 -1.97 -0.08
C ILE A 129 -4.76 -2.06 1.02
N MET A 130 -4.29 -1.93 2.25
CA MET A 130 -5.16 -1.66 3.38
C MET A 130 -5.09 -0.18 3.74
N ARG A 131 -6.24 0.49 3.94
CA ARG A 131 -6.30 1.90 4.34
C ARG A 131 -6.94 2.08 5.70
N ALA A 132 -6.43 3.06 6.44
CA ALA A 132 -7.13 3.58 7.60
C ALA A 132 -8.48 4.18 7.16
N PRO A 133 -9.52 4.14 8.01
CA PRO A 133 -10.85 4.66 7.66
C PRO A 133 -10.86 6.14 7.23
N ASP A 134 -9.94 6.95 7.74
CA ASP A 134 -9.81 8.37 7.37
C ASP A 134 -8.89 8.63 6.17
N GLY A 135 -8.33 7.56 5.57
CA GLY A 135 -7.43 7.60 4.43
C GLY A 135 -6.03 8.14 4.72
N LYS A 136 -5.70 8.51 5.95
CA LYS A 136 -4.41 9.14 6.29
C LYS A 136 -3.24 8.18 6.41
N ALA A 137 -3.52 6.89 6.54
CA ALA A 137 -2.53 5.85 6.53
C ALA A 137 -2.89 4.73 5.55
N SER A 138 -1.85 4.08 5.04
CA SER A 138 -1.96 2.89 4.19
C SER A 138 -0.90 1.87 4.52
N MET A 139 -1.21 0.61 4.25
CA MET A 139 -0.35 -0.53 4.50
C MET A 139 -0.38 -1.46 3.28
N ARG A 140 0.80 -1.96 2.88
CA ARG A 140 0.99 -2.84 1.72
C ARG A 140 1.98 -3.94 2.03
N LEU A 141 1.74 -5.12 1.46
CA LEU A 141 2.73 -6.18 1.41
C LEU A 141 3.67 -5.93 0.23
N VAL A 142 4.95 -5.79 0.50
CA VAL A 142 6.00 -5.48 -0.49
C VAL A 142 6.99 -6.63 -0.52
N GLN A 143 7.35 -7.07 -1.73
CA GLN A 143 8.38 -8.06 -1.97
C GLN A 143 9.50 -7.40 -2.78
N ARG A 144 10.74 -7.54 -2.31
CA ARG A 144 11.94 -7.07 -3.03
C ARG A 144 12.51 -8.19 -3.92
N ASN A 145 13.43 -7.82 -4.81
CA ASN A 145 14.04 -8.74 -5.78
C ASN A 145 14.76 -9.95 -5.16
N ASP A 146 15.23 -9.84 -3.92
CA ASP A 146 15.87 -10.94 -3.19
C ASP A 146 14.87 -11.82 -2.41
N ASN A 147 13.58 -11.71 -2.75
CA ASN A 147 12.43 -12.33 -2.10
C ASN A 147 12.19 -11.90 -0.65
N SER A 148 12.88 -10.87 -0.16
CA SER A 148 12.57 -10.31 1.16
C SER A 148 11.22 -9.60 1.14
N VAL A 149 10.42 -9.85 2.18
CA VAL A 149 9.03 -9.41 2.29
C VAL A 149 8.90 -8.49 3.49
N TYR A 150 8.22 -7.37 3.27
CA TYR A 150 7.97 -6.37 4.30
C TYR A 150 6.53 -5.92 4.26
N LEU A 151 6.02 -5.59 5.43
CA LEU A 151 4.83 -4.76 5.56
C LEU A 151 5.27 -3.30 5.54
N ARG A 152 4.98 -2.59 4.45
CA ARG A 152 5.26 -1.17 4.31
C ARG A 152 4.05 -0.38 4.74
N ILE A 153 4.25 0.53 5.69
CA ILE A 153 3.21 1.34 6.31
C ILE A 153 3.57 2.80 6.10
N GLU A 154 2.64 3.55 5.52
CA GLU A 154 2.81 4.96 5.18
C GLU A 154 1.74 5.78 5.89
N SER A 155 2.15 6.85 6.57
CA SER A 155 1.24 7.76 7.28
C SER A 155 1.84 9.17 7.37
N GLY A 156 1.11 10.09 8.02
CA GLY A 156 1.62 11.44 8.27
C GLY A 156 2.93 11.51 9.09
N SER A 157 3.27 10.46 9.83
CA SER A 157 4.54 10.39 10.58
C SER A 157 5.72 9.85 9.76
N GLY A 158 5.49 9.46 8.50
CA GLY A 158 6.49 8.89 7.60
C GLY A 158 6.23 7.42 7.25
N ILE A 159 7.29 6.76 6.78
CA ILE A 159 7.24 5.36 6.33
C ILE A 159 7.86 4.47 7.40
N ARG A 160 7.22 3.33 7.68
CA ARG A 160 7.75 2.23 8.48
C ARG A 160 7.70 0.94 7.69
N GLU A 161 8.69 0.09 7.90
CA GLU A 161 8.72 -1.25 7.32
C GLU A 161 8.89 -2.28 8.42
N MET A 162 8.05 -3.31 8.43
CA MET A 162 8.17 -4.47 9.31
C MET A 162 8.60 -5.68 8.47
N ALA A 163 9.75 -6.26 8.79
CA ALA A 163 10.26 -7.42 8.07
C ALA A 163 9.41 -8.67 8.39
N LEU A 164 9.00 -9.38 7.34
CA LEU A 164 8.19 -10.59 7.43
C LEU A 164 8.94 -11.85 6.98
N GLY A 165 10.22 -11.71 6.61
CA GLY A 165 11.08 -12.82 6.17
C GLY A 165 11.24 -12.90 4.65
N LYS A 166 11.53 -14.10 4.13
CA LYS A 166 11.74 -14.34 2.70
C LYS A 166 10.72 -15.32 2.15
N HIS A 167 10.01 -14.93 1.09
CA HIS A 167 9.01 -15.77 0.45
C HIS A 167 8.98 -15.55 -1.06
N THR A 168 8.71 -16.62 -1.81
CA THR A 168 8.54 -16.55 -3.27
C THR A 168 7.18 -15.99 -3.66
N VAL A 169 6.14 -16.35 -2.91
CA VAL A 169 4.75 -15.89 -3.14
C VAL A 169 4.20 -15.36 -1.81
N PRO A 170 4.39 -14.08 -1.49
CA PRO A 170 3.96 -13.54 -0.21
C PRO A 170 2.49 -13.11 -0.23
N TYR A 171 1.80 -13.45 0.85
CA TYR A 171 0.50 -12.93 1.22
C TYR A 171 0.39 -12.94 2.74
N LEU A 172 -0.30 -11.95 3.30
CA LEU A 172 -0.74 -11.95 4.68
C LEU A 172 -2.11 -12.63 4.76
N GLN A 173 -2.29 -13.54 5.70
CA GLN A 173 -3.55 -14.22 5.93
C GLN A 173 -3.97 -14.16 7.39
N LEU A 174 -5.19 -13.69 7.65
CA LEU A 174 -5.86 -13.83 8.94
C LEU A 174 -6.44 -15.23 9.04
N MET A 175 -5.95 -15.98 10.03
CA MET A 175 -6.33 -17.34 10.34
C MET A 175 -7.59 -17.36 11.21
N ALA A 176 -8.32 -18.48 11.20
CA ALA A 176 -9.57 -18.60 11.94
C ALA A 176 -9.41 -18.51 13.47
N ASN A 177 -8.21 -18.80 13.96
CA ASN A 177 -7.83 -18.67 15.37
C ASN A 177 -7.39 -17.25 15.75
N GLY A 178 -7.42 -16.29 14.82
CA GLY A 178 -7.07 -14.90 15.07
C GLY A 178 -5.60 -14.53 14.81
N ASP A 179 -4.77 -15.50 14.45
CA ASP A 179 -3.37 -15.25 14.08
C ASP A 179 -3.23 -14.70 12.66
N ILE A 180 -2.18 -13.94 12.40
CA ILE A 180 -1.82 -13.46 11.06
C ILE A 180 -0.53 -14.11 10.62
N TRP A 181 -0.55 -14.76 9.46
CA TRP A 181 0.59 -15.46 8.89
C TRP A 181 1.06 -14.75 7.62
N CYS A 182 2.37 -14.70 7.41
CA CYS A 182 2.97 -14.34 6.13
C CYS A 182 3.47 -15.61 5.43
N GLY A 183 2.79 -15.99 4.34
CA GLY A 183 3.05 -17.24 3.60
C GLY A 183 2.51 -18.48 4.33
N VAL A 184 1.57 -19.20 3.73
CA VAL A 184 0.97 -20.43 4.26
C VAL A 184 1.24 -21.56 3.24
N PRO A 185 1.45 -22.83 3.63
CA PRO A 185 1.32 -23.44 4.97
C PRO A 185 2.46 -23.20 5.97
N ASP A 186 3.66 -22.82 5.50
CA ASP A 186 4.86 -22.69 6.34
C ASP A 186 5.27 -21.20 6.48
N PRO A 187 4.66 -20.46 7.42
CA PRO A 187 4.99 -19.04 7.61
C PRO A 187 6.37 -18.86 8.21
N SER A 188 7.14 -17.93 7.63
CA SER A 188 8.40 -17.47 8.23
C SER A 188 8.18 -16.37 9.27
N TRP A 189 6.98 -15.77 9.25
CA TRP A 189 6.52 -14.80 10.22
C TRP A 189 5.05 -15.02 10.58
N ARG A 190 4.74 -14.88 11.87
CA ARG A 190 3.38 -14.91 12.42
C ARG A 190 3.23 -13.87 13.52
N SER A 191 2.00 -13.45 13.79
CA SER A 191 1.70 -12.47 14.84
C SER A 191 1.65 -13.06 16.25
N ASP A 192 1.61 -14.40 16.36
CA ASP A 192 1.49 -15.15 17.62
C ASP A 192 0.28 -14.72 18.49
N THR A 193 -0.81 -14.26 17.85
CA THR A 193 -2.01 -13.75 18.57
C THR A 193 -3.12 -14.78 18.77
N ALA A 194 -2.95 -16.01 18.29
CA ALA A 194 -3.99 -17.06 18.34
C ALA A 194 -4.59 -17.25 19.74
N HIS A 195 -3.75 -17.20 20.78
CA HIS A 195 -4.14 -17.41 22.17
C HIS A 195 -4.95 -16.24 22.77
N ARG A 196 -5.06 -15.11 22.06
CA ARG A 196 -5.81 -13.92 22.48
C ARG A 196 -7.26 -13.92 21.98
N GLN A 197 -7.62 -14.86 21.11
CA GLN A 197 -9.00 -15.03 20.68
C GLN A 197 -9.78 -15.85 21.71
N ASN A 198 -10.66 -15.19 22.47
CA ASN A 198 -11.44 -15.81 23.55
C ASN A 198 -12.85 -15.20 23.62
N ASP A 199 -13.64 -15.56 24.64
CA ASP A 199 -15.01 -15.05 24.80
C ASP A 199 -15.09 -13.54 25.07
N GLU A 200 -14.05 -12.94 25.65
CA GLU A 200 -14.01 -11.51 25.94
C GLU A 200 -13.66 -10.69 24.69
N THR A 201 -12.67 -11.15 23.91
CA THR A 201 -12.22 -10.46 22.69
C THR A 201 -13.13 -10.74 21.50
N GLY A 202 -13.76 -11.91 21.45
CA GLY A 202 -14.43 -12.40 20.26
C GLY A 202 -13.43 -12.65 19.13
N LYS A 203 -13.87 -12.58 17.87
CA LYS A 203 -12.97 -12.75 16.73
C LYS A 203 -11.95 -11.62 16.68
N LEU A 204 -10.74 -11.93 16.24
CA LEU A 204 -9.72 -10.93 15.99
C LEU A 204 -9.77 -10.46 14.54
N PHE A 205 -9.42 -9.20 14.31
CA PHE A 205 -9.26 -8.62 12.97
C PHE A 205 -8.05 -7.67 12.93
N LEU A 206 -7.46 -7.50 11.76
CA LEU A 206 -6.38 -6.54 11.52
C LEU A 206 -6.97 -5.16 11.20
N ARG A 207 -6.46 -4.12 11.85
CA ARG A 207 -6.80 -2.72 11.62
C ARG A 207 -5.54 -1.89 11.39
N LEU A 208 -5.66 -0.89 10.54
CA LEU A 208 -4.68 0.19 10.37
C LEU A 208 -5.27 1.48 10.94
N THR A 209 -4.58 2.12 11.88
CA THR A 209 -5.00 3.41 12.44
C THR A 209 -4.56 4.58 11.57
N ALA A 210 -5.18 5.76 11.77
CA ALA A 210 -4.81 6.99 11.09
C ALA A 210 -3.34 7.41 11.30
N ASN A 211 -2.76 7.03 12.44
CA ASN A 211 -1.35 7.29 12.80
C ASN A 211 -0.40 6.25 12.19
N GLY A 212 -0.92 5.31 11.40
CA GLY A 212 -0.14 4.25 10.78
C GLY A 212 0.20 3.11 11.73
N ASP A 213 -0.51 2.93 12.85
CA ASP A 213 -0.32 1.74 13.68
C ASP A 213 -1.10 0.57 13.12
N VAL A 214 -0.42 -0.57 13.01
CA VAL A 214 -1.02 -1.84 12.62
C VAL A 214 -1.39 -2.57 13.89
N GLN A 215 -2.67 -2.91 14.05
CA GLN A 215 -3.22 -3.46 15.28
C GLN A 215 -4.04 -4.71 15.00
N ILE A 216 -3.93 -5.70 15.88
CA ILE A 216 -4.89 -6.81 15.96
C ILE A 216 -5.83 -6.50 17.12
N VAL A 217 -7.12 -6.50 16.82
CA VAL A 217 -8.16 -5.98 17.70
C VAL A 217 -9.28 -7.01 17.90
N GLY A 218 -9.75 -7.14 19.13
CA GLY A 218 -10.94 -7.94 19.45
C GLY A 218 -12.24 -7.26 18.98
N GLU A 219 -13.06 -7.99 18.22
CA GLU A 219 -14.35 -7.53 17.70
C GLU A 219 -15.33 -7.12 18.81
N ARG A 220 -15.33 -7.81 19.96
CA ARG A 220 -16.34 -7.59 21.02
C ARG A 220 -16.02 -6.40 21.93
N ASN A 221 -14.76 -6.26 22.32
CA ASN A 221 -14.33 -5.32 23.35
C ASN A 221 -13.40 -4.21 22.83
N GLY A 222 -12.99 -4.27 21.55
CA GLY A 222 -12.06 -3.29 20.97
C GLY A 222 -10.64 -3.36 21.54
N LEU A 223 -10.31 -4.41 22.30
CA LEU A 223 -9.00 -4.58 22.93
C LEU A 223 -7.93 -4.77 21.86
N VAL A 224 -6.87 -3.97 21.94
CA VAL A 224 -5.68 -4.14 21.10
C VAL A 224 -4.78 -5.20 21.75
N VAL A 225 -4.59 -6.32 21.06
CA VAL A 225 -3.82 -7.47 21.59
C VAL A 225 -2.41 -7.57 21.01
N TRP A 226 -2.16 -6.84 19.92
CA TRP A 226 -0.87 -6.74 19.25
C TRP A 226 -0.80 -5.43 18.48
N GLN A 227 0.38 -4.80 18.45
CA GLN A 227 0.61 -3.57 17.71
C GLN A 227 2.04 -3.49 17.16
N ASN A 228 2.18 -3.22 15.86
CA ASN A 228 3.47 -2.91 15.19
C ASN A 228 4.62 -3.93 15.40
N GLY A 229 4.33 -5.19 15.70
CA GLY A 229 5.34 -6.21 16.02
C GLY A 229 5.40 -6.57 17.49
N ASP A 230 4.86 -5.73 18.36
CA ASP A 230 4.95 -5.88 19.81
C ASP A 230 3.63 -6.39 20.41
N HIS A 231 3.74 -7.33 21.35
CA HIS A 231 2.63 -7.71 22.21
C HIS A 231 2.46 -6.64 23.29
N LEU A 232 1.23 -6.13 23.44
CA LEU A 232 0.96 -5.00 24.32
C LEU A 232 0.48 -5.40 25.72
N LEU A 233 0.17 -6.68 25.95
CA LEU A 233 -0.31 -7.18 27.25
C LEU A 233 0.22 -8.59 27.45
N ASP A 234 0.81 -8.90 28.59
CA ASP A 234 0.93 -10.27 29.10
C ASP A 234 -0.22 -10.48 30.09
N PHE A 235 -1.01 -11.53 29.90
CA PHE A 235 -1.97 -12.01 30.91
C PHE A 235 -1.41 -13.29 31.53
#